data_AF-A0A2T7D3R0-F1
#
_entry.id   AF-A0A2T7D3R0-F1
#
_cell.length_a   1.000
_cell.length_b   1.000
_cell.length_c   1.000
_cell.angle_alpha   90.00
_cell.angle_beta   90.00
_cell.angle_gamma   90.00
#
_symmetry.space_group_name_H-M   'P 1'
#
loop_
_entity.id
_entity.type
_entity.pdbx_description
1 polymer ?
#
loop_
_entity_poly.entity_id
_entity_poly.type
_entity_poly.pdbx_seq_one_letter_code
_entity_poly.pdbx_strand_id
1 'polypeptide(L)'
;MADPGPAEAQRLCKELQLLVLQHLHEQGYKEVAHRLEQESGLYLDTKHLEDLVQCGAWDDAERYLDGFTEGCEDPGSAKIFVAIRKQKYLEALGR
;
A
#
# COMPACT_ATOMS: atom_id res chain seq x y z
N MET A 1 -10.08 0.99 36.61
CA MET A 1 -9.77 0.40 35.29
C MET A 1 -8.30 0.68 35.06
N ALA A 2 -7.47 -0.35 34.86
CA ALA A 2 -6.06 -0.13 34.58
C ALA A 2 -5.91 0.47 33.19
N ASP A 3 -5.10 1.53 33.07
CA ASP A 3 -4.76 2.15 31.79
C ASP A 3 -3.98 1.11 30.96
N PRO A 4 -4.43 0.75 29.75
CA PRO A 4 -3.72 -0.24 28.93
C PRO A 4 -2.29 0.22 28.67
N GLY A 5 -1.34 -0.71 28.77
CA GLY A 5 0.05 -0.40 28.47
C GLY A 5 0.22 0.09 27.03
N PRO A 6 1.28 0.86 26.71
CA PRO A 6 1.48 1.44 25.37
C PRO A 6 1.46 0.41 24.23
N ALA A 7 1.88 -0.83 24.48
CA ALA A 7 1.81 -1.92 23.52
C ALA A 7 0.37 -2.42 23.26
N GLU A 8 -0.48 -2.45 24.29
CA GLU A 8 -1.89 -2.84 24.16
C GLU A 8 -2.69 -1.77 23.43
N ALA A 9 -2.41 -0.50 23.72
CA ALA A 9 -2.98 0.63 22.98
C ALA A 9 -2.62 0.57 21.48
N GLN A 10 -1.34 0.32 21.16
CA GLN A 10 -0.89 0.19 19.77
C GLN A 10 -1.58 -0.99 19.04
N ARG A 11 -1.74 -2.13 19.72
CA ARG A 11 -2.44 -3.29 19.17
C ARG A 11 -3.91 -2.97 18.90
N LEU A 12 -4.59 -2.35 19.85
CA LEU A 12 -6.00 -1.98 19.70
C LEU A 12 -6.22 -0.99 18.56
N CYS A 13 -5.32 -0.01 18.40
CA CYS A 13 -5.36 0.92 17.27
C CYS A 13 -5.24 0.19 15.93
N LYS A 14 -4.32 -0.78 15.80
CA LYS A 14 -4.17 -1.59 14.58
C LYS A 14 -5.43 -2.42 14.29
N GLU A 15 -6.00 -3.07 15.30
CA GLU A 15 -7.24 -3.85 15.16
C GLU A 15 -8.41 -2.96 14.71
N LEU A 16 -8.53 -1.74 15.26
CA LEU A 16 -9.55 -0.77 14.84
C LEU A 16 -9.35 -0.32 13.39
N GLN A 17 -8.11 -0.02 12.99
CA GLN A 17 -7.80 0.39 11.61
C GLN A 17 -8.15 -0.72 10.60
N LEU A 18 -7.86 -1.98 10.93
CA LEU A 18 -8.25 -3.13 10.10
C LEU A 18 -9.78 -3.29 9.99
N LEU A 19 -10.52 -3.06 11.08
CA LEU A 19 -11.98 -3.12 11.07
C LEU A 19 -12.59 -2.00 10.21
N VAL A 20 -12.03 -0.78 10.30
CA VAL A 20 -12.43 0.33 9.42
C VAL A 20 -12.14 -0.02 7.97
N LEU A 21 -10.97 -0.57 7.67
CA LEU A 21 -10.59 -0.97 6.32
C LEU A 21 -11.55 -2.02 5.76
N GLN A 22 -11.92 -3.03 6.55
CA GLN A 22 -12.94 -4.01 6.17
C GLN A 22 -14.27 -3.34 5.82
N HIS A 23 -14.74 -2.41 6.66
CA HIS A 23 -15.99 -1.69 6.39
C HIS A 23 -15.94 -0.89 5.08
N LEU A 24 -14.82 -0.21 4.79
CA LEU A 24 -14.66 0.54 3.54
C LEU A 24 -14.74 -0.37 2.32
N HIS A 25 -14.12 -1.55 2.37
CA HIS A 25 -14.20 -2.55 1.31
C HIS A 25 -15.63 -3.07 1.11
N GLU A 26 -16.34 -3.40 2.19
CA GLU A 26 -17.72 -3.88 2.14
C GLU A 26 -18.70 -2.87 1.54
N GLN A 27 -18.50 -1.57 1.81
CA GLN A 27 -19.31 -0.49 1.23
C GLN A 27 -18.85 -0.08 -0.18
N GLY A 28 -17.70 -0.58 -0.65
CA GLY A 28 -17.14 -0.25 -1.96
C GLY A 28 -16.43 1.12 -2.03
N TYR A 29 -16.02 1.69 -0.90
CA TYR A 29 -15.28 2.97 -0.83
C TYR A 29 -13.80 2.79 -1.18
N LYS A 30 -13.52 2.35 -2.41
CA LYS A 30 -12.19 1.90 -2.86
C LYS A 30 -11.09 2.95 -2.67
N GLU A 31 -11.32 4.19 -3.10
CA GLU A 31 -10.29 5.25 -2.99
C GLU A 31 -9.90 5.52 -1.53
N VAL A 32 -10.88 5.52 -0.62
CA VAL A 32 -10.64 5.74 0.81
C VAL A 32 -9.93 4.53 1.42
N ALA A 33 -10.31 3.32 1.02
CA ALA A 33 -9.66 2.08 1.44
C ALA A 33 -8.18 2.06 1.02
N HIS A 34 -7.89 2.29 -0.26
CA HIS A 34 -6.52 2.30 -0.80
C HIS A 34 -5.65 3.40 -0.19
N ARG A 35 -6.23 4.57 0.12
CA ARG A 35 -5.49 5.62 0.85
C ARG A 35 -5.19 5.22 2.29
N LEU A 36 -6.15 4.62 3.00
CA LEU A 36 -5.94 4.15 4.38
C LEU A 36 -4.89 3.04 4.42
N GLU A 37 -4.92 2.11 3.48
CA GLU A 37 -3.92 1.06 3.29
C GLU A 37 -2.51 1.65 3.15
N GLN A 38 -2.36 2.62 2.23
CA GLN A 38 -1.09 3.28 1.96
C GLN A 38 -0.58 4.10 3.16
N GLU A 39 -1.42 4.93 3.78
CA GLU A 39 -0.98 5.79 4.90
C GLU A 39 -0.70 4.99 6.18
N SER A 40 -1.38 3.86 6.37
CA SER A 40 -1.19 3.01 7.56
C SER A 40 -0.13 1.93 7.38
N GLY A 41 0.17 1.53 6.14
CA GLY A 41 1.07 0.42 5.83
C GLY A 41 0.59 -0.95 6.32
N LEU A 42 -0.69 -1.08 6.70
CA LEU A 42 -1.21 -2.27 7.39
C LEU A 42 -1.57 -3.43 6.46
N TYR A 43 -2.02 -3.12 5.25
CA TYR A 43 -2.52 -4.11 4.30
C TYR A 43 -2.27 -3.66 2.87
N LEU A 44 -1.57 -4.48 2.09
CA LEU A 44 -1.29 -4.23 0.68
C LEU A 44 -2.32 -4.98 -0.17
N ASP A 45 -3.18 -4.23 -0.87
CA ASP A 45 -4.10 -4.77 -1.86
C ASP A 45 -3.34 -5.08 -3.16
N THR A 46 -2.97 -6.36 -3.33
CA THR A 46 -2.23 -6.82 -4.51
C THR A 46 -3.01 -6.64 -5.80
N LYS A 47 -4.34 -6.69 -5.74
CA LYS A 47 -5.19 -6.53 -6.92
C LYS A 47 -5.21 -5.08 -7.36
N HIS A 48 -5.28 -4.15 -6.42
CA HIS A 48 -5.17 -2.72 -6.74
C HIS A 48 -3.82 -2.38 -7.37
N LEU A 49 -2.73 -2.90 -6.81
CA LEU A 49 -1.39 -2.72 -7.38
C LEU A 49 -1.31 -3.31 -8.81
N GLU A 50 -1.86 -4.49 -9.02
CA GLU A 50 -1.93 -5.11 -10.35
C GLU A 50 -2.71 -4.24 -11.34
N ASP A 51 -3.88 -3.72 -10.94
CA ASP A 51 -4.70 -2.84 -11.78
C ASP A 51 -3.93 -1.55 -12.17
N LEU A 52 -3.20 -0.93 -11.24
CA LEU A 52 -2.35 0.24 -11.51
C LEU A 52 -1.25 -0.07 -12.53
N VAL A 53 -0.57 -1.20 -12.35
CA VAL A 53 0.51 -1.68 -13.24
C VAL A 53 -0.04 -1.99 -14.64
N GLN A 54 -1.16 -2.69 -14.74
CA GLN A 54 -1.79 -3.02 -16.03
C GLN A 54 -2.27 -1.78 -16.78
N CYS A 55 -2.69 -0.74 -16.07
CA CYS A 55 -3.10 0.53 -16.66
C CYS A 55 -1.90 1.44 -17.05
N GLY A 56 -0.66 1.04 -16.73
CA GLY A 56 0.52 1.88 -16.93
C GLY A 56 0.57 3.11 -16.00
N ALA A 57 -0.18 3.09 -14.89
CA ALA A 57 -0.20 4.15 -13.88
C ALA A 57 1.01 4.03 -12.95
N TRP A 58 2.22 4.10 -13.53
CA TRP A 58 3.48 3.80 -12.85
C TRP A 58 3.75 4.70 -11.64
N ASP A 59 3.43 5.99 -11.74
CA ASP A 59 3.63 6.95 -10.64
C ASP A 59 2.72 6.63 -9.44
N ASP A 60 1.48 6.21 -9.71
CA ASP A 60 0.55 5.81 -8.66
C ASP A 60 0.94 4.47 -8.04
N ALA A 61 1.45 3.52 -8.84
CA ALA A 61 1.97 2.24 -8.35
C ALA A 61 3.19 2.43 -7.43
N GLU A 62 4.16 3.28 -7.82
CA GLU A 62 5.31 3.62 -6.95
C GLU A 62 4.84 4.29 -5.66
N ARG A 63 3.96 5.30 -5.76
CA ARG A 63 3.44 6.02 -4.60
C ARG A 63 2.68 5.10 -3.62
N TYR A 64 1.88 4.17 -4.13
CA TYR A 64 1.16 3.20 -3.30
C TYR A 64 2.14 2.26 -2.56
N LEU A 65 3.17 1.75 -3.24
CA LEU A 65 4.19 0.88 -2.66
C LEU A 65 5.02 1.55 -1.55
N ASP A 66 5.30 2.84 -1.69
CA ASP A 66 6.03 3.63 -0.68
C ASP A 66 5.33 3.63 0.70
N GLY A 67 4.02 3.36 0.75
CA GLY A 67 3.27 3.23 2.02
C GLY A 67 3.59 1.98 2.84
N PHE A 68 4.19 0.96 2.22
CA PHE A 68 4.42 -0.36 2.84
C PHE A 68 5.89 -0.67 3.08
N THR A 69 6.77 -0.04 2.31
CA THR A 69 8.21 -0.27 2.37
C THR A 69 8.90 1.08 2.38
N GLU A 70 9.85 1.28 3.30
CA GLU A 70 10.75 2.44 3.30
C GLU A 70 11.75 2.32 2.13
N GLY A 71 11.26 2.45 0.89
CA GLY A 71 12.06 2.36 -0.33
C GLY A 71 12.68 0.99 -0.58
N CYS A 72 13.94 0.97 -1.04
CA CYS A 72 14.69 -0.22 -1.46
C CYS A 72 15.48 -0.91 -0.32
N GLU A 73 15.17 -0.66 0.95
CA GLU A 73 15.97 -1.21 2.06
C GLU A 73 15.85 -2.73 2.18
N ASP A 74 14.68 -3.29 1.90
CA ASP A 74 14.49 -4.73 1.82
C ASP A 74 14.83 -5.25 0.40
N PRO A 75 15.66 -6.29 0.24
CA PRO A 75 16.01 -6.85 -1.07
C PRO A 75 14.80 -7.31 -1.91
N GLY A 76 13.67 -7.67 -1.29
CA GLY A 76 12.41 -7.95 -1.96
C GLY A 76 11.77 -6.69 -2.53
N SER A 77 11.60 -5.66 -1.70
CA SER A 77 11.07 -4.35 -2.11
C SER A 77 11.89 -3.74 -3.26
N ALA A 78 13.23 -3.81 -3.17
CA ALA A 78 14.12 -3.28 -4.19
C ALA A 78 13.89 -3.91 -5.57
N LYS A 79 13.59 -5.21 -5.64
CA LYS A 79 13.30 -5.88 -6.92
C LYS A 79 12.01 -5.36 -7.56
N ILE A 80 11.00 -5.05 -6.76
CA ILE A 80 9.71 -4.55 -7.24
C ILE A 80 9.90 -3.14 -7.82
N PHE A 81 10.56 -2.24 -7.09
CA PHE A 81 10.85 -0.88 -7.57
C PHE A 81 11.70 -0.89 -8.85
N VAL A 82 12.72 -1.75 -8.92
CA VAL A 82 13.55 -1.89 -10.13
C VAL A 82 12.71 -2.37 -11.32
N ALA A 83 11.81 -3.33 -11.12
CA ALA A 83 10.94 -3.84 -12.19
C ALA A 83 9.99 -2.75 -12.72
N ILE A 84 9.34 -1.99 -11.83
CA ILE A 84 8.44 -0.89 -12.18
C ILE A 84 9.17 0.19 -12.97
N ARG A 85 10.30 0.68 -12.45
CA ARG A 85 11.08 1.74 -13.09
C ARG A 85 11.66 1.32 -14.43
N LYS A 86 12.08 0.06 -14.56
CA LYS A 86 12.54 -0.50 -15.83
C LYS A 86 11.42 -0.52 -16.86
N GLN A 87 10.21 -0.96 -16.50
CA GLN A 87 9.08 -1.01 -17.42
C GLN A 87 8.65 0.40 -17.85
N LYS A 88 8.52 1.33 -16.90
CA LYS A 88 8.26 2.75 -17.17
C LYS A 88 9.28 3.35 -18.15
N TYR A 89 10.57 3.05 -17.96
CA TYR A 89 11.63 3.51 -18.86
C TYR A 89 11.53 2.91 -20.27
N LEU A 90 11.26 1.60 -20.39
CA LEU A 90 11.10 0.94 -21.68
C LEU A 90 9.90 1.51 -22.47
N GLU A 91 8.80 1.82 -21.79
CA GLU A 91 7.63 2.45 -22.42
C GLU A 91 7.89 3.88 -22.89
N ALA A 92 8.71 4.63 -22.15
CA ALA A 92 9.14 5.96 -22.57
C ALA A 92 10.07 5.93 -23.79
N LEU A 93 10.90 4.88 -23.94
CA LEU A 93 11.78 4.68 -25.11
C LEU A 93 11.06 4.12 -26.34
N GLY A 94 9.94 3.42 -26.15
CA GLY A 94 9.15 2.83 -27.23
C GLY A 94 8.15 3.79 -27.90
N ARG A 95 8.13 5.06 -27.47
CA ARG A 95 7.37 6.17 -28.06
C ARG A 95 8.30 7.09 -28.86
#